data_AF-A0A958SMI4-F1
#
_entry.id   AF-A0A958SMI4-F1
#
_cell.length_a   1.000
_cell.length_b   1.000
_cell.length_c   1.000
_cell.angle_alpha   90.00
_cell.angle_beta   90.00
_cell.angle_gamma   90.00
#
_symmetry.space_group_name_H-M   'P 1'
#
loop_
_entity.id
_entity.type
_entity.pdbx_description
1 polymer ?
#
loop_
_entity_poly.entity_id
_entity_poly.type
_entity_poly.pdbx_seq_one_letter_code
_entity_poly.pdbx_strand_id
1 'polypeptide(L)'
;MTWMIVIVNVLVFVLITIPSQSNQKIVRDKLNDSFFLQVQGRYFSQFVVDHPEFYGSQLKQIAQFSLDGSIAKSEVMGGLAIRDAYFMKWGDTYDFGGDVIANQRWMSSLQEMNEARQEQPSHNYGVSFFKNDGISWITYQFVHSGFTHLAANMVYLLIFGALLEMMIGSFSLLLIYLGGGAVGAGVFLLFSGATPIPLIGASGAVSALMGFFCVLLGKRNVAYLYFLFIPSKEYMGLVYLPAWVTFLLWILSDLAGVFGNMSEFGGIAYTAHIGGQLSGAGVGLALLAFHYWKGDLKNWHRMLPPTRPLFSKVYFVQEPTRRRILSEIR
;
A
#
# COMPACT_ATOMS: atom_id res chain seq x y z
N MET A 1 2.70 -15.09 -17.15
CA MET A 1 2.95 -14.95 -15.70
C MET A 1 2.14 -13.82 -15.11
N THR A 2 2.23 -12.59 -15.63
CA THR A 2 1.48 -11.42 -15.14
C THR A 2 0.00 -11.71 -14.98
N TRP A 3 -0.64 -12.24 -16.04
CA TRP A 3 -2.05 -12.65 -15.98
C TRP A 3 -2.34 -13.72 -14.94
N MET A 4 -1.43 -14.66 -14.72
CA MET A 4 -1.61 -15.71 -13.71
C MET A 4 -1.61 -15.09 -12.31
N ILE A 5 -0.69 -14.16 -12.02
CA ILE A 5 -0.66 -13.43 -10.74
C ILE A 5 -1.95 -12.62 -10.58
N VAL A 6 -2.42 -11.92 -11.62
CA VAL A 6 -3.70 -11.19 -11.59
C VAL A 6 -4.87 -12.13 -11.28
N ILE A 7 -4.96 -13.27 -11.97
CA ILE A 7 -6.03 -14.26 -11.76
C ILE A 7 -6.00 -14.79 -10.33
N VAL A 8 -4.83 -15.12 -9.78
CA VAL A 8 -4.72 -15.57 -8.38
C VAL A 8 -5.20 -14.50 -7.41
N ASN A 9 -4.81 -13.23 -7.61
CA ASN A 9 -5.28 -12.12 -6.78
C ASN A 9 -6.80 -11.95 -6.84
N VAL A 10 -7.39 -12.04 -8.05
CA VAL A 10 -8.84 -11.96 -8.24
C VAL A 10 -9.55 -13.14 -7.59
N LEU A 11 -9.03 -14.36 -7.75
CA LEU A 11 -9.60 -15.56 -7.11
C LEU A 11 -9.55 -15.48 -5.60
N VAL A 12 -8.40 -15.10 -5.01
CA VAL A 12 -8.27 -14.86 -3.57
C VAL A 12 -9.26 -13.79 -3.12
N PHE A 13 -9.41 -12.71 -3.87
CA PHE A 13 -10.38 -11.67 -3.53
C PHE A 13 -11.82 -12.20 -3.53
N VAL A 14 -12.24 -12.89 -4.59
CA VAL A 14 -13.60 -13.41 -4.74
C VAL A 14 -13.92 -14.51 -3.73
N LEU A 15 -12.99 -15.44 -3.51
CA LEU A 15 -13.23 -16.63 -2.69
C LEU A 15 -12.96 -16.40 -1.20
N ILE A 16 -12.13 -15.42 -0.85
CA ILE A 16 -11.68 -15.20 0.54
C ILE A 16 -12.08 -13.82 1.04
N THR A 17 -11.88 -12.77 0.24
CA THR A 17 -12.14 -11.39 0.71
C THR A 17 -13.63 -11.04 0.70
N ILE A 18 -14.36 -11.32 -0.39
CA ILE A 18 -15.80 -11.00 -0.49
C ILE A 18 -16.63 -11.68 0.62
N PRO A 19 -16.46 -12.99 0.91
CA PRO A 19 -17.22 -13.64 1.99
C PRO A 19 -16.99 -13.02 3.37
N SER A 20 -15.83 -12.41 3.61
CA SER A 20 -15.49 -11.78 4.89
C SER A 20 -16.08 -10.37 5.11
N GLN A 21 -16.83 -9.83 4.15
CA GLN A 21 -17.31 -8.44 4.21
C GLN A 21 -18.25 -8.15 5.38
N SER A 22 -19.03 -9.13 5.85
CA SER A 22 -19.86 -8.99 7.06
C SER A 22 -19.00 -8.68 8.29
N ASN A 23 -17.89 -9.39 8.45
CA ASN A 23 -16.97 -9.21 9.57
C ASN A 23 -16.17 -7.91 9.46
N GLN A 24 -15.83 -7.49 8.24
CA GLN A 24 -15.28 -6.15 8.00
C GLN A 24 -16.26 -5.04 8.39
N LYS A 25 -17.56 -5.24 8.12
CA LYS A 25 -18.60 -4.29 8.52
C LYS A 25 -18.72 -4.19 10.04
N ILE A 26 -18.68 -5.31 10.78
CA ILE A 26 -18.71 -5.28 12.26
C ILE A 26 -17.57 -4.43 12.81
N VAL A 27 -16.33 -4.68 12.37
CA VAL A 27 -15.17 -3.91 12.83
C VAL A 27 -15.32 -2.43 12.46
N ARG A 28 -15.78 -2.12 11.24
CA ARG A 28 -16.00 -0.75 10.79
C ARG A 28 -17.08 -0.03 11.60
N ASP A 29 -18.19 -0.71 11.90
CA ASP A 29 -19.30 -0.15 12.64
C ASP A 29 -18.87 0.21 14.08
N LYS A 30 -18.03 -0.62 14.72
CA LYS A 30 -17.43 -0.30 16.02
C LYS A 30 -16.45 0.87 15.94
N LEU A 31 -15.65 0.93 14.88
CA LEU A 31 -14.73 2.04 14.62
C LEU A 31 -15.44 3.36 14.30
N ASN A 32 -16.74 3.34 14.02
CA ASN A 32 -17.57 4.53 13.81
C ASN A 32 -18.50 4.80 15.00
N ASP A 33 -18.50 3.96 16.04
CA ASP A 33 -19.28 4.17 17.26
C ASP A 33 -18.53 5.14 18.20
N SER A 34 -19.00 6.39 18.24
CA SER A 34 -18.44 7.42 19.12
C SER A 34 -18.42 7.00 20.60
N PHE A 35 -19.42 6.26 21.08
CA PHE A 35 -19.41 5.80 22.47
C PHE A 35 -18.25 4.83 22.69
N PHE A 36 -18.09 3.85 21.80
CA PHE A 36 -17.00 2.89 21.87
C PHE A 36 -15.62 3.57 21.80
N LEU A 37 -15.42 4.47 20.85
CA LEU A 37 -14.15 5.20 20.70
C LEU A 37 -13.83 6.09 21.90
N GLN A 38 -14.81 6.79 22.45
CA GLN A 38 -14.58 7.65 23.62
C GLN A 38 -14.21 6.85 24.86
N VAL A 39 -14.94 5.77 25.14
CA VAL A 39 -14.68 4.90 26.29
C VAL A 39 -13.32 4.22 26.14
N GLN A 40 -13.08 3.58 24.99
CA GLN A 40 -11.80 2.94 24.69
C GLN A 40 -10.64 3.92 24.75
N GLY A 41 -10.83 5.15 24.27
CA GLY A 41 -9.80 6.17 24.31
C GLY A 41 -9.43 6.61 25.71
N ARG A 42 -10.39 6.73 26.61
CA ARG A 42 -10.12 6.99 28.03
C ARG A 42 -9.37 5.84 28.68
N TYR A 43 -9.81 4.60 28.44
CA TYR A 43 -9.16 3.40 28.98
C TYR A 43 -7.74 3.24 28.46
N PHE A 44 -7.53 3.43 27.16
CA PHE A 44 -6.19 3.42 26.59
C PHE A 44 -5.33 4.57 27.15
N SER A 45 -5.89 5.75 27.35
CA SER A 45 -5.17 6.88 27.96
C SER A 45 -4.74 6.57 29.40
N GLN A 46 -5.64 5.98 30.20
CA GLN A 46 -5.34 5.52 31.55
C GLN A 46 -4.24 4.46 31.53
N PHE A 47 -4.40 3.43 30.69
CA PHE A 47 -3.39 2.38 30.52
C PHE A 47 -2.00 2.93 30.18
N VAL A 48 -1.93 3.95 29.31
CA VAL A 48 -0.69 4.64 28.92
C VAL A 48 -0.06 5.39 30.09
N VAL A 49 -0.87 6.05 30.93
CA VAL A 49 -0.41 6.77 32.11
C VAL A 49 0.10 5.81 33.19
N ASP A 50 -0.59 4.68 33.36
CA ASP A 50 -0.29 3.69 34.40
C ASP A 50 0.93 2.80 34.05
N HIS A 51 1.28 2.69 32.77
CA HIS A 51 2.44 1.92 32.27
C HIS A 51 3.43 2.80 31.49
N PRO A 52 4.04 3.82 32.12
CA PRO A 52 4.88 4.79 31.42
C PRO A 52 6.14 4.19 30.79
N GLU A 53 6.53 2.97 31.16
CA GLU A 53 7.66 2.20 30.63
C GLU A 53 7.45 1.71 29.20
N PHE A 54 6.19 1.55 28.75
CA PHE A 54 5.89 1.11 27.38
C PHE A 54 5.78 2.26 26.39
N TYR A 55 5.63 3.50 26.87
CA TYR A 55 5.18 4.63 26.04
C TYR A 55 6.11 5.85 26.06
N GLY A 56 6.32 6.43 24.88
CA GLY A 56 7.08 7.67 24.69
C GLY A 56 6.37 8.92 25.24
N SER A 57 7.12 10.02 25.39
CA SER A 57 6.62 11.28 26.00
C SER A 57 5.44 11.91 25.26
N GLN A 58 5.41 11.82 23.92
CA GLN A 58 4.35 12.41 23.11
C GLN A 58 2.99 11.71 23.33
N LEU A 59 2.95 10.38 23.30
CA LEU A 59 1.72 9.63 23.51
C LEU A 59 1.18 9.84 24.94
N LYS A 60 2.08 9.92 25.92
CA LYS A 60 1.72 10.24 27.31
C LYS A 60 1.07 11.62 27.45
N GLN A 61 1.56 12.64 26.75
CA GLN A 61 0.92 13.97 26.74
C GLN A 61 -0.48 13.91 26.12
N ILE A 62 -0.64 13.22 25.00
CA ILE A 62 -1.96 13.07 24.34
C ILE A 62 -2.94 12.31 25.25
N ALA A 63 -2.47 11.27 25.94
CA ALA A 63 -3.26 10.51 26.91
C ALA A 63 -3.75 11.39 28.06
N GLN A 64 -2.88 12.23 28.63
CA GLN A 64 -3.27 13.18 29.69
C GLN A 64 -4.38 14.14 29.22
N PHE A 65 -4.23 14.76 28.06
CA PHE A 65 -5.27 15.65 27.52
C PHE A 65 -6.60 14.96 27.20
N SER A 66 -6.56 13.66 26.87
CA SER A 66 -7.77 12.85 26.69
C SER A 66 -8.49 12.63 28.03
N LEU A 67 -7.74 12.41 29.11
CA LEU A 67 -8.29 12.24 30.46
C LEU A 67 -8.88 13.54 31.04
N ASP A 68 -8.41 14.70 30.59
CA ASP A 68 -8.95 16.02 30.96
C ASP A 68 -10.37 16.30 30.39
N GLY A 69 -10.98 15.33 29.70
CA GLY A 69 -12.39 15.38 29.26
C GLY A 69 -12.60 15.80 27.81
N SER A 70 -11.54 15.93 27.01
CA SER A 70 -11.66 16.30 25.59
C SER A 70 -12.20 15.13 24.74
N ILE A 71 -13.48 15.19 24.39
CA ILE A 71 -14.19 14.18 23.56
C ILE A 71 -13.40 13.83 22.29
N ALA A 72 -12.99 14.84 21.51
CA ALA A 72 -12.26 14.60 20.25
C ALA A 72 -10.90 13.91 20.46
N LYS A 73 -10.24 14.15 21.61
CA LYS A 73 -8.97 13.50 21.94
C LYS A 73 -9.18 12.08 22.43
N SER A 74 -10.25 11.82 23.17
CA SER A 74 -10.65 10.46 23.51
C SER A 74 -10.98 9.65 22.26
N GLU A 75 -11.71 10.18 21.28
CA GLU A 75 -11.97 9.44 20.04
C GLU A 75 -10.69 9.12 19.27
N VAL A 76 -9.74 10.06 19.18
CA VAL A 76 -8.41 9.81 18.59
C VAL A 76 -7.67 8.70 19.34
N MET A 77 -7.62 8.77 20.67
CA MET A 77 -6.99 7.73 21.50
C MET A 77 -7.70 6.38 21.32
N GLY A 78 -9.03 6.37 21.18
CA GLY A 78 -9.82 5.17 20.92
C GLY A 78 -9.44 4.50 19.60
N GLY A 79 -9.20 5.29 18.55
CA GLY A 79 -8.70 4.78 17.27
C GLY A 79 -7.27 4.23 17.36
N LEU A 80 -6.40 4.88 18.15
CA LEU A 80 -5.02 4.45 18.38
C LEU A 80 -4.92 3.16 19.20
N ALA A 81 -5.82 2.97 20.17
CA ALA A 81 -5.83 1.81 21.07
C ALA A 81 -5.82 0.47 20.32
N ILE A 82 -6.52 0.38 19.19
CA ILE A 82 -6.60 -0.83 18.36
C ILE A 82 -5.27 -1.21 17.71
N ARG A 83 -4.36 -0.23 17.60
CA ARG A 83 -3.04 -0.39 17.00
C ARG A 83 -1.95 -0.68 18.04
N ASP A 84 -2.27 -0.53 19.32
CA ASP A 84 -1.32 -0.71 20.41
C ASP A 84 -1.27 -2.17 20.86
N ALA A 85 -0.10 -2.80 20.75
CA ALA A 85 0.04 -4.20 21.13
C ALA A 85 -0.19 -4.48 22.60
N TYR A 86 0.28 -3.60 23.49
CA TYR A 86 0.19 -3.84 24.92
C TYR A 86 -1.25 -3.73 25.40
N PHE A 87 -1.95 -2.67 24.97
CA PHE A 87 -3.37 -2.49 25.24
C PHE A 87 -4.22 -3.59 24.61
N MET A 88 -3.96 -3.97 23.35
CA MET A 88 -4.70 -5.07 22.72
C MET A 88 -4.44 -6.43 23.34
N LYS A 89 -3.33 -6.59 24.09
CA LYS A 89 -2.97 -7.84 24.78
C LYS A 89 -3.48 -7.90 26.22
N TRP A 90 -3.52 -6.78 26.92
CA TRP A 90 -3.79 -6.74 28.37
C TRP A 90 -4.93 -5.83 28.79
N GLY A 91 -5.38 -4.93 27.92
CA GLY A 91 -6.40 -3.94 28.23
C GLY A 91 -7.75 -4.55 28.59
N ASP A 92 -8.12 -5.70 28.03
CA ASP A 92 -9.38 -6.40 28.33
C ASP A 92 -9.41 -7.04 29.74
N THR A 93 -8.25 -7.27 30.34
CA THR A 93 -8.09 -7.78 31.72
C THR A 93 -7.73 -6.70 32.74
N TYR A 94 -7.52 -5.47 32.28
CA TYR A 94 -7.12 -4.36 33.13
C TYR A 94 -8.32 -3.77 33.88
N ASP A 95 -8.15 -3.50 35.17
CA ASP A 95 -9.19 -2.87 35.99
C ASP A 95 -9.14 -1.34 35.85
N PHE A 96 -9.95 -0.81 34.94
CA PHE A 96 -10.10 0.65 34.75
C PHE A 96 -10.93 1.31 35.87
N GLY A 97 -11.59 0.52 36.73
CA GLY A 97 -12.54 1.03 37.74
C GLY A 97 -13.73 1.80 37.13
N GLY A 98 -14.49 2.49 37.98
CA GLY A 98 -15.49 3.47 37.54
C GLY A 98 -16.84 2.91 37.06
N ASP A 99 -17.27 3.35 35.88
CA ASP A 99 -18.61 3.09 35.31
C ASP A 99 -18.74 1.64 34.83
N VAL A 100 -19.36 0.82 35.68
CA VAL A 100 -19.59 -0.62 35.43
C VAL A 100 -20.40 -0.85 34.14
N ILE A 101 -21.35 0.03 33.82
CA ILE A 101 -22.19 -0.12 32.62
C ILE A 101 -21.35 0.19 31.37
N ALA A 102 -20.55 1.26 31.41
CA ALA A 102 -19.64 1.58 30.32
C ALA A 102 -18.61 0.46 30.10
N ASN A 103 -18.04 -0.09 31.18
CA ASN A 103 -17.12 -1.22 31.15
C ASN A 103 -17.75 -2.44 30.46
N GLN A 104 -18.95 -2.85 30.88
CA GLN A 104 -19.64 -4.00 30.32
C GLN A 104 -19.94 -3.80 28.82
N ARG A 105 -20.44 -2.62 28.43
CA ARG A 105 -20.76 -2.32 27.03
C ARG A 105 -19.52 -2.23 26.14
N TRP A 106 -18.43 -1.65 26.65
CA TRP A 106 -17.16 -1.60 25.96
C TRP A 106 -16.57 -3.00 25.78
N MET A 107 -16.52 -3.82 26.84
CA MET A 107 -15.99 -5.19 26.79
C MET A 107 -16.76 -6.06 25.78
N SER A 108 -18.09 -5.99 25.79
CA SER A 108 -18.92 -6.70 24.80
C SER A 108 -18.60 -6.26 23.37
N SER A 109 -18.42 -4.95 23.15
CA SER A 109 -18.08 -4.42 21.82
C SER A 109 -16.66 -4.77 21.38
N LEU A 110 -15.71 -4.78 22.32
CA LEU A 110 -14.32 -5.18 22.08
C LEU A 110 -14.24 -6.65 21.71
N GLN A 111 -14.96 -7.52 22.44
CA GLN A 111 -15.01 -8.95 22.15
C GLN A 111 -15.60 -9.22 20.77
N GLU A 112 -16.77 -8.65 20.45
CA GLU A 112 -17.41 -8.79 19.14
C GLU A 112 -16.49 -8.31 18.00
N MET A 113 -15.79 -7.19 18.20
CA MET A 113 -14.81 -6.67 17.23
C MET A 113 -13.62 -7.62 17.06
N ASN A 114 -13.10 -8.19 18.16
CA ASN A 114 -11.95 -9.09 18.14
C ASN A 114 -12.29 -10.42 17.46
N GLU A 115 -13.46 -11.00 17.74
CA GLU A 115 -13.97 -12.19 17.05
C GLU A 115 -14.10 -11.94 15.55
N ALA A 116 -14.76 -10.84 15.16
CA ALA A 116 -14.87 -10.47 13.75
C ALA A 116 -13.51 -10.24 13.08
N ARG A 117 -12.51 -9.72 13.81
CA ARG A 117 -11.15 -9.50 13.30
C ARG A 117 -10.39 -10.81 13.08
N GLN A 118 -10.53 -11.79 13.95
CA GLN A 118 -9.85 -13.10 13.81
C GLN A 118 -10.31 -13.84 12.55
N GLU A 119 -11.56 -13.63 12.13
CA GLU A 119 -12.09 -14.20 10.89
C GLU A 119 -11.68 -13.41 9.64
N GLN A 120 -11.00 -12.26 9.75
CA GLN A 120 -10.62 -11.48 8.59
C GLN A 120 -9.44 -12.11 7.83
N PRO A 121 -9.47 -12.06 6.49
CA PRO A 121 -8.35 -12.50 5.66
C PRO A 121 -7.04 -11.77 5.95
N SER A 122 -7.13 -10.50 6.37
CA SER A 122 -5.97 -9.72 6.81
C SER A 122 -5.28 -10.36 8.00
N HIS A 123 -6.04 -10.85 8.98
CA HIS A 123 -5.50 -11.57 10.13
C HIS A 123 -4.90 -12.91 9.70
N ASN A 124 -5.62 -13.69 8.89
CA ASN A 124 -5.25 -15.06 8.54
C ASN A 124 -4.09 -15.16 7.54
N TYR A 125 -3.94 -14.20 6.64
CA TYR A 125 -2.94 -14.26 5.56
C TYR A 125 -1.99 -13.06 5.51
N GLY A 126 -2.25 -12.01 6.30
CA GLY A 126 -1.33 -10.88 6.42
C GLY A 126 -0.10 -11.20 7.26
N VAL A 127 0.85 -10.27 7.22
CA VAL A 127 2.12 -10.31 7.97
C VAL A 127 2.17 -9.16 8.98
N SER A 128 2.50 -9.44 10.23
CA SER A 128 2.64 -8.46 11.31
C SER A 128 3.77 -8.85 12.25
N PHE A 129 4.11 -7.99 13.22
CA PHE A 129 5.12 -8.30 14.22
C PHE A 129 4.80 -9.59 14.99
N PHE A 130 3.51 -9.85 15.27
CA PHE A 130 3.06 -11.03 16.02
C PHE A 130 2.78 -12.25 15.15
N LYS A 131 2.69 -12.07 13.83
CA LYS A 131 2.40 -13.13 12.86
C LYS A 131 3.26 -12.94 11.62
N ASN A 132 4.41 -13.60 11.61
CA ASN A 132 5.40 -13.52 10.53
C ASN A 132 5.94 -14.90 10.14
N ASP A 133 5.09 -15.93 10.20
CA ASP A 133 5.41 -17.27 9.71
C ASP A 133 5.84 -17.23 8.24
N GLY A 134 6.69 -18.17 7.80
CA GLY A 134 7.29 -18.11 6.45
C GLY A 134 6.29 -18.03 5.30
N ILE A 135 5.07 -18.57 5.46
CA ILE A 135 4.03 -18.52 4.42
C ILE A 135 3.35 -17.14 4.36
N SER A 136 3.20 -16.44 5.50
CA SER A 136 2.64 -15.09 5.57
C SER A 136 3.41 -14.06 4.74
N TRP A 137 4.72 -14.23 4.56
CA TRP A 137 5.57 -13.34 3.72
C TRP A 137 5.24 -13.43 2.23
N ILE A 138 4.51 -14.47 1.82
CA ILE A 138 4.04 -14.67 0.46
C ILE A 138 2.54 -14.39 0.37
N THR A 139 1.73 -14.97 1.26
CA THR A 139 0.27 -14.90 1.16
C THR A 139 -0.28 -13.48 1.36
N TYR A 140 0.39 -12.64 2.15
CA TYR A 140 -0.04 -11.25 2.34
C TYR A 140 -0.13 -10.47 1.03
N GLN A 141 0.73 -10.80 0.05
CA GLN A 141 0.82 -10.15 -1.25
C GLN A 141 -0.42 -10.38 -2.13
N PHE A 142 -1.32 -11.29 -1.73
CA PHE A 142 -2.50 -11.67 -2.51
C PHE A 142 -3.83 -11.25 -1.85
N VAL A 143 -3.81 -10.85 -0.58
CA VAL A 143 -5.00 -10.40 0.15
C VAL A 143 -5.16 -8.90 0.04
N HIS A 144 -6.40 -8.43 -0.15
CA HIS A 144 -6.70 -7.01 -0.35
C HIS A 144 -7.82 -6.57 0.60
N SER A 145 -7.76 -5.33 1.06
CA SER A 145 -8.76 -4.76 1.99
C SER A 145 -10.10 -4.40 1.33
N GLY A 146 -10.17 -4.41 0.00
CA GLY A 146 -11.37 -4.04 -0.74
C GLY A 146 -11.15 -3.95 -2.24
N PHE A 147 -12.22 -3.68 -2.97
CA PHE A 147 -12.20 -3.66 -4.44
C PHE A 147 -11.24 -2.62 -5.00
N THR A 148 -11.26 -1.39 -4.50
CA THR A 148 -10.37 -0.31 -4.96
C THR A 148 -8.90 -0.66 -4.75
N HIS A 149 -8.58 -1.30 -3.61
CA HIS A 149 -7.22 -1.72 -3.30
C HIS A 149 -6.74 -2.83 -4.26
N LEU A 150 -7.60 -3.82 -4.56
CA LEU A 150 -7.30 -4.82 -5.59
C LEU A 150 -7.14 -4.17 -6.97
N ALA A 151 -8.11 -3.36 -7.39
CA ALA A 151 -8.13 -2.77 -8.72
C ALA A 151 -6.89 -1.91 -8.98
N ALA A 152 -6.49 -1.07 -8.02
CA ALA A 152 -5.28 -0.26 -8.12
C ALA A 152 -4.02 -1.14 -8.30
N ASN A 153 -3.87 -2.18 -7.48
CA ASN A 153 -2.73 -3.10 -7.60
C ASN A 153 -2.71 -3.84 -8.95
N MET A 154 -3.87 -4.30 -9.43
CA MET A 154 -3.95 -5.05 -10.69
C MET A 154 -3.66 -4.16 -11.90
N VAL A 155 -4.09 -2.89 -11.88
CA VAL A 155 -3.74 -1.92 -12.94
C VAL A 155 -2.24 -1.75 -13.02
N TYR A 156 -1.56 -1.51 -11.89
CA TYR A 156 -0.11 -1.36 -11.88
C TYR A 156 0.63 -2.65 -12.22
N LEU A 157 0.17 -3.79 -11.71
CA LEU A 157 0.72 -5.10 -12.08
C LEU A 157 0.60 -5.37 -13.58
N LEU A 158 -0.53 -5.02 -14.21
CA LEU A 158 -0.70 -5.19 -15.66
C LEU A 158 0.23 -4.27 -16.45
N ILE A 159 0.41 -3.01 -16.02
CA ILE A 159 1.30 -2.06 -16.69
C ILE A 159 2.76 -2.53 -16.58
N PHE A 160 3.27 -2.70 -15.37
CA PHE A 160 4.69 -2.97 -15.15
C PHE A 160 5.02 -4.44 -15.35
N GLY A 161 4.15 -5.33 -14.92
CA GLY A 161 4.34 -6.78 -15.08
C GLY A 161 4.36 -7.20 -16.54
N ALA A 162 3.42 -6.75 -17.37
CA ALA A 162 3.38 -7.14 -18.78
C ALA A 162 4.62 -6.61 -19.54
N LEU A 163 5.01 -5.36 -19.28
CA LEU A 163 6.21 -4.78 -19.89
C LEU A 163 7.47 -5.55 -19.49
N LEU A 164 7.65 -5.82 -18.20
CA LEU A 164 8.82 -6.54 -17.71
C LEU A 164 8.82 -8.00 -18.16
N GLU A 165 7.69 -8.68 -18.18
CA GLU A 165 7.60 -10.07 -18.62
C GLU A 165 8.14 -10.26 -20.04
N MET A 166 7.87 -9.32 -20.94
CA MET A 166 8.43 -9.32 -22.30
C MET A 166 9.95 -9.10 -22.33
N MET A 167 10.52 -8.44 -21.32
CA MET A 167 11.92 -8.05 -21.27
C MET A 167 12.80 -9.09 -20.55
N ILE A 168 12.29 -9.71 -19.48
CA ILE A 168 13.08 -10.60 -18.60
C ILE A 168 12.50 -12.03 -18.48
N GLY A 169 11.35 -12.27 -19.09
CA GLY A 169 10.65 -13.56 -19.05
C GLY A 169 9.84 -13.81 -17.76
N SER A 170 8.96 -14.80 -17.85
CA SER A 170 7.99 -15.20 -16.83
C SER A 170 8.61 -15.52 -15.46
N PHE A 171 9.72 -16.25 -15.45
CA PHE A 171 10.31 -16.75 -14.21
C PHE A 171 10.97 -15.62 -13.39
N SER A 172 11.77 -14.80 -14.06
CA SER A 172 12.41 -13.62 -13.43
C SER A 172 11.38 -12.62 -12.92
N LEU A 173 10.28 -12.40 -13.65
CA LEU A 173 9.16 -11.59 -13.18
C LEU A 173 8.60 -12.11 -11.85
N LEU A 174 8.33 -13.42 -11.78
CA LEU A 174 7.77 -14.04 -10.58
C LEU A 174 8.71 -13.91 -9.38
N LEU A 175 10.02 -14.10 -9.58
CA LEU A 175 11.02 -13.96 -8.52
C LEU A 175 11.11 -12.52 -8.00
N ILE A 176 11.10 -11.53 -8.89
CA ILE A 176 11.14 -10.12 -8.48
C ILE A 176 9.85 -9.73 -7.76
N TYR A 177 8.69 -10.20 -8.23
CA TYR A 177 7.41 -9.96 -7.57
C TYR A 177 7.42 -10.54 -6.14
N LEU A 178 7.62 -11.86 -6.00
CA LEU A 178 7.53 -12.53 -4.70
C LEU A 178 8.66 -12.12 -3.75
N GLY A 179 9.90 -12.08 -4.25
CA GLY A 179 11.07 -11.72 -3.47
C GLY A 179 11.08 -10.25 -3.06
N GLY A 180 10.68 -9.35 -3.97
CA GLY A 180 10.56 -7.93 -3.67
C GLY A 180 9.42 -7.64 -2.68
N GLY A 181 8.30 -8.36 -2.79
CA GLY A 181 7.26 -8.34 -1.77
C GLY A 181 7.77 -8.84 -0.41
N ALA A 182 8.55 -9.92 -0.37
CA ALA A 182 9.13 -10.41 0.88
C ALA A 182 10.09 -9.38 1.52
N VAL A 183 10.94 -8.72 0.73
CA VAL A 183 11.79 -7.62 1.22
C VAL A 183 10.95 -6.44 1.70
N GLY A 184 9.87 -6.08 0.99
CA GLY A 184 8.91 -5.08 1.42
C GLY A 184 8.28 -5.40 2.79
N ALA A 185 7.87 -6.66 3.01
CA ALA A 185 7.38 -7.11 4.30
C ALA A 185 8.46 -6.99 5.40
N GLY A 186 9.70 -7.36 5.10
CA GLY A 186 10.82 -7.19 6.03
C GLY A 186 11.03 -5.73 6.43
N VAL A 187 11.02 -4.80 5.46
CA VAL A 187 11.13 -3.37 5.74
C VAL A 187 9.93 -2.88 6.55
N PHE A 188 8.71 -3.30 6.23
CA PHE A 188 7.54 -2.99 7.04
C PHE A 188 7.72 -3.43 8.49
N LEU A 189 8.12 -4.69 8.73
CA LEU A 189 8.30 -5.23 10.08
C LEU A 189 9.39 -4.49 10.87
N LEU A 190 10.43 -3.99 10.20
CA LEU A 190 11.49 -3.21 10.84
C LEU A 190 10.98 -1.86 11.35
N PHE A 191 10.01 -1.24 10.67
CA PHE A 191 9.50 0.09 11.01
C PHE A 191 8.12 0.07 11.68
N SER A 192 7.41 -1.06 11.69
CA SER A 192 6.05 -1.15 12.20
C SER A 192 5.95 -1.16 13.72
N GLY A 193 7.06 -1.43 14.40
CA GLY A 193 7.05 -1.74 15.83
C GLY A 193 6.14 -2.93 16.15
N ALA A 194 5.75 -3.02 17.41
CA ALA A 194 4.81 -4.03 17.90
C ALA A 194 3.37 -3.64 17.55
N THR A 195 2.99 -3.68 16.27
CA THR A 195 1.60 -3.46 15.85
C THR A 195 0.88 -4.79 15.59
N PRO A 196 -0.38 -4.94 16.03
CA PRO A 196 -1.22 -6.09 15.69
C PRO A 196 -1.85 -5.99 14.30
N ILE A 197 -1.70 -4.85 13.59
CA ILE A 197 -2.29 -4.64 12.26
C ILE A 197 -1.42 -5.34 11.21
N PRO A 198 -1.96 -6.34 10.47
CA PRO A 198 -1.21 -7.01 9.42
C PRO A 198 -1.08 -6.17 8.16
N LEU A 199 0.10 -6.20 7.55
CA LEU A 199 0.33 -5.78 6.17
C LEU A 199 -0.36 -6.77 5.23
N ILE A 200 -1.06 -6.24 4.23
CA ILE A 200 -1.69 -6.97 3.13
C ILE A 200 -1.59 -6.17 1.83
N GLY A 201 -1.66 -6.86 0.71
CA GLY A 201 -1.75 -6.27 -0.62
C GLY A 201 -0.52 -6.51 -1.47
N ALA A 202 -0.73 -6.56 -2.79
CA ALA A 202 0.32 -6.76 -3.78
C ALA A 202 1.28 -5.57 -3.92
N SER A 203 1.02 -4.45 -3.25
CA SER A 203 1.65 -3.16 -3.54
C SER A 203 3.16 -3.15 -3.27
N GLY A 204 3.66 -3.89 -2.28
CA GLY A 204 5.11 -4.08 -2.06
C GLY A 204 5.78 -4.84 -3.21
N ALA A 205 5.13 -5.90 -3.71
CA ALA A 205 5.61 -6.70 -4.84
C ALA A 205 5.57 -5.91 -6.16
N VAL A 206 4.47 -5.19 -6.40
CA VAL A 206 4.34 -4.27 -7.54
C VAL A 206 5.41 -3.18 -7.45
N SER A 207 5.62 -2.60 -6.28
CA SER A 207 6.69 -1.62 -6.02
C SER A 207 8.08 -2.16 -6.35
N ALA A 208 8.35 -3.45 -6.16
CA ALA A 208 9.60 -4.05 -6.63
C ALA A 208 9.70 -4.10 -8.16
N LEU A 209 8.62 -4.49 -8.85
CA LEU A 209 8.58 -4.41 -10.31
C LEU A 209 8.84 -2.98 -10.81
N MET A 210 8.27 -1.98 -10.14
CA MET A 210 8.50 -0.57 -10.43
C MET A 210 9.97 -0.16 -10.33
N GLY A 211 10.61 -0.48 -9.19
CA GLY A 211 12.01 -0.15 -8.96
C GLY A 211 12.91 -0.81 -10.00
N PHE A 212 12.66 -2.07 -10.30
CA PHE A 212 13.37 -2.81 -11.34
C PHE A 212 13.19 -2.19 -12.72
N PHE A 213 11.94 -1.85 -13.09
CA PHE A 213 11.60 -1.16 -14.33
C PHE A 213 12.34 0.17 -14.50
N CYS A 214 12.36 1.00 -13.44
CA CYS A 214 13.01 2.31 -13.47
C CYS A 214 14.51 2.20 -13.69
N VAL A 215 15.17 1.22 -13.08
CA VAL A 215 16.60 0.98 -13.31
C VAL A 215 16.86 0.47 -14.71
N LEU A 216 16.05 -0.48 -15.18
CA LEU A 216 16.23 -1.11 -16.49
C LEU A 216 16.04 -0.12 -17.64
N LEU A 217 15.07 0.80 -17.52
CA LEU A 217 14.83 1.82 -18.53
C LEU A 217 15.62 3.11 -18.30
N GLY A 218 16.04 3.41 -17.07
CA GLY A 218 16.91 4.54 -16.74
C GLY A 218 16.46 5.87 -17.35
N LYS A 219 17.22 6.36 -18.35
CA LYS A 219 16.96 7.63 -19.06
C LYS A 219 15.94 7.52 -20.20
N ARG A 220 15.41 6.33 -20.50
CA ARG A 220 14.45 6.14 -21.59
C ARG A 220 13.12 6.77 -21.22
N ASN A 221 12.53 7.49 -22.17
CA ASN A 221 11.24 8.11 -21.94
C ASN A 221 10.12 7.08 -22.02
N VAL A 222 9.29 7.05 -20.98
CA VAL A 222 8.08 6.22 -20.88
C VAL A 222 6.85 7.13 -20.87
N ALA A 223 5.72 6.61 -21.33
CA ALA A 223 4.48 7.39 -21.43
C ALA A 223 3.84 7.57 -20.05
N TYR A 224 3.46 8.80 -19.72
CA TYR A 224 2.65 9.15 -18.55
C TYR A 224 1.39 9.82 -19.03
N LEU A 225 0.24 9.36 -18.53
CA LEU A 225 -1.03 10.04 -18.75
C LEU A 225 -1.08 11.29 -17.86
N TYR A 226 -1.30 12.46 -18.44
CA TYR A 226 -1.69 13.65 -17.69
C TYR A 226 -3.18 13.92 -17.91
N PHE A 227 -3.85 14.40 -16.86
CA PHE A 227 -5.25 14.78 -16.89
C PHE A 227 -5.45 16.00 -15.98
N LEU A 228 -5.83 17.15 -16.54
CA LEU A 228 -6.01 18.40 -15.80
C LEU A 228 -7.45 18.62 -15.31
N PHE A 229 -8.18 17.53 -15.04
CA PHE A 229 -9.57 17.52 -14.55
C PHE A 229 -10.59 18.25 -15.44
N ILE A 230 -10.21 18.61 -16.66
CA ILE A 230 -11.11 19.12 -17.69
C ILE A 230 -11.29 17.99 -18.70
N PRO A 231 -12.51 17.47 -18.91
CA PRO A 231 -12.79 16.35 -19.82
C PRO A 231 -12.80 16.82 -21.29
N SER A 232 -11.77 17.57 -21.70
CA SER A 232 -11.49 17.90 -23.09
C SER A 232 -10.18 17.23 -23.52
N LYS A 233 -10.13 16.85 -24.80
CA LYS A 233 -8.94 16.28 -25.45
C LYS A 233 -7.71 17.20 -25.36
N GLU A 234 -7.91 18.50 -25.15
CA GLU A 234 -6.80 19.46 -24.98
C GLU A 234 -6.13 19.37 -23.60
N TYR A 235 -6.80 18.78 -22.61
CA TYR A 235 -6.37 18.76 -21.21
C TYR A 235 -6.05 17.35 -20.71
N MET A 236 -5.96 16.39 -21.63
CA MET A 236 -5.55 15.02 -21.38
C MET A 236 -4.61 14.54 -22.48
N GLY A 237 -3.57 13.81 -22.12
CA GLY A 237 -2.65 13.30 -23.13
C GLY A 237 -1.50 12.51 -22.52
N LEU A 238 -0.53 12.17 -23.37
CA LEU A 238 0.67 11.47 -22.96
C LEU A 238 1.85 12.44 -22.95
N VAL A 239 2.55 12.50 -21.82
CA VAL A 239 3.88 13.11 -21.73
C VAL A 239 4.92 11.98 -21.61
N TYR A 240 6.06 12.13 -22.28
CA TYR A 240 7.11 11.12 -22.28
C TYR A 240 8.27 11.59 -21.40
N LEU A 241 8.33 11.12 -20.16
CA LEU A 241 9.40 11.48 -19.23
C LEU A 241 10.35 10.30 -19.02
N PRO A 242 11.62 10.56 -18.66
CA PRO A 242 12.54 9.47 -18.33
C PRO A 242 11.99 8.55 -17.24
N ALA A 243 12.27 7.25 -17.32
CA ALA A 243 11.78 6.27 -16.34
C ALA A 243 12.22 6.57 -14.91
N TRP A 244 13.41 7.15 -14.70
CA TRP A 244 13.88 7.57 -13.36
C TRP A 244 12.96 8.62 -12.70
N VAL A 245 12.17 9.37 -13.47
CA VAL A 245 11.18 10.31 -12.91
C VAL A 245 10.07 9.56 -12.18
N THR A 246 9.61 8.41 -12.70
CA THR A 246 8.63 7.56 -11.99
C THR A 246 9.15 7.18 -10.62
N PHE A 247 10.41 6.73 -10.56
CA PHE A 247 11.05 6.30 -9.32
C PHE A 247 11.02 7.42 -8.27
N LEU A 248 11.43 8.63 -8.64
CA LEU A 248 11.41 9.77 -7.71
C LEU A 248 10.00 10.15 -7.28
N LEU A 249 9.04 10.22 -8.20
CA LEU A 249 7.67 10.60 -7.86
C LEU A 249 7.07 9.63 -6.84
N TRP A 250 7.35 8.34 -6.97
CA TRP A 250 6.76 7.32 -6.13
C TRP A 250 7.45 7.21 -4.78
N ILE A 251 8.78 7.18 -4.76
CA ILE A 251 9.51 7.12 -3.49
C ILE A 251 9.26 8.37 -2.65
N LEU A 252 9.14 9.55 -3.27
CA LEU A 252 8.79 10.79 -2.57
C LEU A 252 7.34 10.76 -2.07
N SER A 253 6.41 10.21 -2.86
CA SER A 253 5.02 10.01 -2.41
C SER A 253 4.93 9.05 -1.23
N ASP A 254 5.67 7.94 -1.25
CA ASP A 254 5.70 6.98 -0.14
C ASP A 254 6.36 7.60 1.10
N LEU A 255 7.46 8.34 0.94
CA LEU A 255 8.10 9.08 2.05
C LEU A 255 7.15 10.14 2.63
N ALA A 256 6.46 10.90 1.79
CA ALA A 256 5.43 11.83 2.25
C ALA A 256 4.31 11.10 3.00
N GLY A 257 3.93 9.90 2.56
CA GLY A 257 2.98 9.02 3.27
C GLY A 257 3.50 8.57 4.64
N VAL A 258 4.77 8.19 4.74
CA VAL A 258 5.44 7.82 6.00
C VAL A 258 5.44 9.00 6.96
N PHE A 259 5.91 10.19 6.54
CA PHE A 259 6.07 11.36 7.41
C PHE A 259 4.75 12.09 7.69
N GLY A 260 3.84 12.15 6.71
CA GLY A 260 2.56 12.85 6.82
C GLY A 260 1.53 12.15 7.71
N ASN A 261 1.67 10.83 7.91
CA ASN A 261 0.76 10.03 8.73
C ASN A 261 1.46 9.42 9.97
N MET A 262 2.57 10.02 10.43
CA MET A 262 3.31 9.54 11.60
C MET A 262 2.46 9.53 12.88
N SER A 263 1.58 10.53 13.05
CA SER A 263 0.68 10.63 14.22
C SER A 263 -0.41 9.54 14.24
N GLU A 264 -0.70 8.93 13.09
CA GLU A 264 -1.76 7.94 12.96
C GLU A 264 -1.22 6.51 12.81
N PHE A 265 0.10 6.29 12.78
CA PHE A 265 0.74 4.99 12.45
C PHE A 265 0.33 4.41 11.08
N GLY A 266 -0.55 5.07 10.31
CA GLY A 266 -0.98 4.66 8.97
C GLY A 266 0.12 4.82 7.91
N GLY A 267 1.11 5.68 8.19
CA GLY A 267 2.28 5.89 7.34
C GLY A 267 3.18 4.66 7.19
N ILE A 268 3.07 3.69 8.09
CA ILE A 268 4.00 2.54 8.14
C ILE A 268 3.79 1.61 6.93
N ALA A 269 2.57 1.45 6.41
CA ALA A 269 2.34 0.59 5.25
C ALA A 269 3.14 1.05 4.01
N TYR A 270 3.43 2.35 3.88
CA TYR A 270 4.25 2.91 2.80
C TYR A 270 5.71 2.43 2.87
N THR A 271 6.21 2.02 4.04
CA THR A 271 7.57 1.45 4.15
C THR A 271 7.72 0.14 3.40
N ALA A 272 6.63 -0.64 3.25
CA ALA A 272 6.64 -1.83 2.41
C ALA A 272 6.87 -1.50 0.93
N HIS A 273 6.31 -0.39 0.44
CA HIS A 273 6.52 0.08 -0.92
C HIS A 273 7.97 0.53 -1.14
N ILE A 274 8.53 1.28 -0.18
CA ILE A 274 9.93 1.71 -0.21
C ILE A 274 10.85 0.48 -0.26
N GLY A 275 10.62 -0.51 0.62
CA GLY A 275 11.38 -1.76 0.63
C GLY A 275 11.28 -2.52 -0.69
N GLY A 276 10.07 -2.61 -1.24
CA GLY A 276 9.82 -3.16 -2.58
C GLY A 276 10.62 -2.44 -3.66
N GLN A 277 10.43 -1.12 -3.80
CA GLN A 277 11.12 -0.28 -4.79
C GLN A 277 12.64 -0.41 -4.73
N LEU A 278 13.22 -0.32 -3.53
CA LEU A 278 14.66 -0.44 -3.34
C LEU A 278 15.17 -1.84 -3.67
N SER A 279 14.43 -2.90 -3.32
CA SER A 279 14.81 -4.27 -3.66
C SER A 279 14.84 -4.50 -5.16
N GLY A 280 13.79 -4.08 -5.87
CA GLY A 280 13.70 -4.20 -7.33
C GLY A 280 14.76 -3.37 -8.04
N ALA A 281 15.01 -2.14 -7.58
CA ALA A 281 16.09 -1.31 -8.09
C ALA A 281 17.46 -1.99 -7.88
N GLY A 282 17.70 -2.57 -6.71
CA GLY A 282 18.91 -3.33 -6.40
C GLY A 282 19.12 -4.52 -7.35
N VAL A 283 18.07 -5.31 -7.59
CA VAL A 283 18.12 -6.42 -8.56
C VAL A 283 18.42 -5.91 -9.97
N GLY A 284 17.81 -4.79 -10.38
CA GLY A 284 18.08 -4.16 -11.67
C GLY A 284 19.53 -3.71 -11.81
N LEU A 285 20.10 -3.09 -10.77
CA LEU A 285 21.50 -2.66 -10.76
C LEU A 285 22.45 -3.85 -10.83
N ALA A 286 22.17 -4.91 -10.09
CA ALA A 286 22.96 -6.15 -10.13
C ALA A 286 22.95 -6.78 -11.53
N LEU A 287 21.78 -6.82 -12.19
CA LEU A 287 21.66 -7.31 -13.56
C LEU A 287 22.47 -6.47 -14.56
N LEU A 288 22.39 -5.14 -14.47
CA LEU A 288 23.17 -4.25 -15.33
C LEU A 288 24.67 -4.39 -15.09
N ALA A 289 25.10 -4.53 -13.82
CA ALA A 289 26.49 -4.77 -13.47
C ALA A 289 27.01 -6.10 -14.03
N PHE A 290 26.19 -7.16 -14.00
CA PHE A 290 26.52 -8.45 -14.60
C PHE A 290 26.77 -8.35 -16.11
N HIS A 291 25.87 -7.68 -16.84
CA HIS A 291 26.02 -7.48 -18.29
C HIS A 291 27.19 -6.54 -18.64
N TYR A 292 27.45 -5.54 -17.79
CA TYR A 292 28.65 -4.71 -17.92
C TYR A 292 29.92 -5.57 -17.80
N TRP A 293 30.00 -6.42 -16.78
CA TRP A 293 31.14 -7.32 -16.55
C TRP A 293 31.33 -8.34 -17.67
N LYS A 294 30.25 -8.85 -18.26
CA LYS A 294 30.28 -9.74 -19.43
C LYS A 294 30.65 -9.03 -20.74
N GLY A 295 30.72 -7.70 -20.75
CA GLY A 295 31.02 -6.92 -21.96
C GLY A 295 29.87 -6.90 -22.99
N ASP A 296 28.67 -7.36 -22.63
CA ASP A 296 27.52 -7.48 -23.54
C ASP A 296 26.44 -6.42 -23.29
N LEU A 297 26.70 -5.44 -22.41
CA LEU A 297 25.75 -4.38 -22.05
C LEU A 297 25.15 -3.64 -23.26
N LYS A 298 25.93 -3.44 -24.33
CA LYS A 298 25.42 -2.82 -25.58
C LYS A 298 24.36 -3.67 -26.26
N ASN A 299 24.48 -5.00 -26.23
CA ASN A 299 23.50 -5.92 -26.80
C ASN A 299 22.26 -5.98 -25.93
N TRP A 300 22.41 -5.97 -24.61
CA TRP A 300 21.30 -5.87 -23.67
C TRP A 300 20.44 -4.61 -23.93
N HIS A 301 21.07 -3.45 -24.11
CA HIS A 301 20.35 -2.21 -24.41
C HIS A 301 19.59 -2.26 -25.74
N ARG A 302 20.01 -3.07 -26.71
CA ARG A 302 19.28 -3.24 -27.98
C ARG A 302 18.01 -4.08 -27.84
N MET A 303 17.92 -4.93 -26.83
CA MET A 303 16.72 -5.75 -26.55
C MET A 303 15.58 -4.92 -25.94
N LEU A 304 15.92 -3.79 -25.31
CA LEU A 304 14.96 -2.88 -24.69
C LEU A 304 14.27 -1.99 -25.77
N PRO A 305 12.98 -1.65 -25.61
CA PRO A 305 12.23 -0.88 -26.60
C PRO A 305 12.80 0.53 -26.86
N PRO A 306 12.75 1.04 -28.11
CA PRO A 306 13.37 2.31 -28.48
C PRO A 306 12.78 3.51 -27.71
N THR A 307 13.63 4.50 -27.43
CA THR A 307 13.24 5.75 -26.75
C THR A 307 12.36 6.62 -27.63
N ARG A 308 11.26 7.13 -27.08
CA ARG A 308 10.46 8.18 -27.73
C ARG A 308 10.97 9.57 -27.34
N PRO A 309 10.89 10.58 -28.22
CA PRO A 309 11.18 11.97 -27.85
C PRO A 309 10.20 12.46 -26.77
N LEU A 310 10.61 13.45 -25.98
CA LEU A 310 9.85 14.01 -24.84
C LEU A 310 8.41 14.41 -25.23
N PHE A 311 8.30 14.93 -26.45
CA PHE A 311 7.05 15.19 -27.16
C PHE A 311 7.05 14.34 -28.43
N SER A 312 6.67 13.06 -28.34
CA SER A 312 6.30 12.35 -29.56
C SER A 312 5.00 12.97 -30.03
N LYS A 313 4.98 13.50 -31.27
CA LYS A 313 3.80 14.10 -31.91
C LYS A 313 2.55 13.36 -31.45
N VAL A 314 1.71 14.08 -30.72
CA VAL A 314 0.33 13.68 -30.46
C VAL A 314 -0.20 13.18 -31.79
N TYR A 315 -0.62 11.92 -31.89
CA TYR A 315 -1.46 11.52 -32.99
C TYR A 315 -2.78 12.27 -32.79
N PHE A 316 -2.79 13.54 -33.22
CA PHE A 316 -4.01 14.15 -33.67
C PHE A 316 -4.52 13.18 -34.72
N VAL A 317 -5.69 12.61 -34.47
CA VAL A 317 -6.49 12.02 -35.54
C VAL A 317 -6.45 13.06 -36.65
N GLN A 318 -5.72 12.76 -37.72
CA GLN A 318 -5.71 13.60 -38.91
C GLN A 318 -7.16 13.81 -39.28
N GLU A 319 -7.53 15.09 -39.43
CA GLU A 319 -8.83 15.54 -39.92
C GLU A 319 -9.44 14.53 -40.90
N PRO A 320 -10.62 13.96 -40.60
CA PRO A 320 -11.41 13.37 -41.65
C PRO A 320 -11.98 14.53 -42.46
N THR A 321 -11.34 14.79 -43.60
CA THR A 321 -12.03 15.25 -44.80
C THR A 321 -12.64 16.67 -44.73
N ARG A 322 -11.82 17.72 -44.69
CA ARG A 322 -12.23 18.99 -45.33
C ARG A 322 -12.21 18.81 -46.85
N ARG A 323 -13.34 18.31 -47.36
CA ARG A 323 -13.69 18.27 -48.78
C ARG A 323 -13.44 19.64 -49.39
N ARG A 324 -12.59 19.70 -50.43
CA ARG A 324 -13.01 19.89 -51.82
C ARG A 324 -14.43 20.51 -52.01
N ILE A 325 -14.65 21.74 -51.53
CA ILE A 325 -15.75 22.64 -51.95
C ILE A 325 -15.25 24.09 -51.83
N LEU A 326 -14.29 24.49 -52.66
CA LEU A 326 -13.99 25.90 -53.00
C LEU A 326 -13.38 26.00 -54.42
N SER A 327 -13.80 25.13 -55.34
CA SER A 327 -13.42 25.22 -56.76
C SER A 327 -14.61 25.20 -57.74
N GLU A 328 -15.84 25.38 -57.25
CA GLU A 328 -17.05 25.49 -58.09
C GLU A 328 -17.97 26.63 -57.61
N ILE A 329 -17.39 27.81 -57.44
CA ILE A 329 -18.15 29.07 -57.62
C ILE A 329 -17.28 29.96 -58.52
N ARG A 330 -17.44 29.76 -59.83
CA ARG A 330 -17.22 30.75 -60.88
C ARG A 330 -18.47 30.78 -61.74
#